data_AF-A0A6C0BZG3-F1
#
_entry.id   AF-A0A6C0BZG3-F1
#
_cell.length_a   1.000
_cell.length_b   1.000
_cell.length_c   1.000
_cell.angle_alpha   90.00
_cell.angle_beta   90.00
_cell.angle_gamma   90.00
#
_symmetry.space_group_name_H-M   'P 1'
#
loop_
_entity.id
_entity.type
_entity.pdbx_description
1 polymer ?
#
loop_
_entity_poly.entity_id
_entity_poly.type
_entity_poly.pdbx_seq_one_letter_code
_entity_poly.pdbx_strand_id
1 'polypeptide(L)'
;MVKRVHKGSDGHYHVAGGKFKVLVGSRAQVMHGTAYKTKGGLKKSSLKFNKHGKIVSRAKSASNPLKRLTDAGYRTKKGEFGSFHVDKKKGRKSKKKRRTKKRRTAKRRKGSRCRTKKGRYRKC
;
A
#
# COMPACT_ATOMS: atom_id res chain seq x y z
N MET A 1 -2.31 21.95 -16.70
CA MET A 1 -3.67 22.37 -17.10
C MET A 1 -4.56 21.13 -17.24
N VAL A 2 -5.69 21.04 -16.55
CA VAL A 2 -6.61 19.89 -16.69
C VAL A 2 -7.51 20.11 -17.91
N LYS A 3 -7.61 19.12 -18.80
CA LYS A 3 -8.49 19.19 -19.97
C LYS A 3 -9.94 19.32 -19.50
N ARG A 4 -10.64 20.37 -19.92
CA ARG A 4 -12.05 20.60 -19.60
C ARG A 4 -12.89 19.54 -20.33
N VAL A 5 -13.81 18.91 -19.62
CA VAL A 5 -14.73 17.92 -20.19
C VAL A 5 -15.99 18.63 -20.64
N HIS A 6 -16.32 18.53 -21.92
CA HIS A 6 -17.53 19.08 -22.52
C HIS A 6 -18.56 17.96 -22.78
N LYS A 7 -19.83 18.35 -22.98
CA LYS A 7 -20.86 17.42 -23.45
C LYS A 7 -20.60 17.08 -24.92
N GLY A 8 -20.86 15.83 -25.30
CA GLY A 8 -20.90 15.44 -26.70
C GLY A 8 -22.20 15.88 -27.39
N SER A 9 -22.34 15.53 -28.67
CA SER A 9 -23.59 15.68 -29.45
C SER A 9 -24.79 15.04 -28.76
N ASP A 10 -24.57 13.91 -28.09
CA ASP A 10 -25.60 13.12 -27.40
C ASP A 10 -26.14 13.80 -26.12
N GLY A 11 -25.63 14.97 -25.76
CA GLY A 11 -25.98 15.70 -24.53
C GLY A 11 -25.39 15.09 -23.24
N HIS A 12 -24.61 14.02 -23.35
CA HIS A 12 -23.97 13.31 -22.24
C HIS A 12 -22.48 13.63 -22.12
N TYR A 13 -21.93 13.39 -20.93
CA TYR A 13 -20.50 13.45 -20.66
C TYR A 13 -19.88 12.06 -20.83
N HIS A 14 -18.85 11.97 -21.68
CA HIS A 14 -18.08 10.75 -21.90
C HIS A 14 -16.76 10.84 -21.12
N VAL A 15 -16.68 10.14 -19.99
CA VAL A 15 -15.50 10.22 -19.11
C VAL A 15 -15.08 8.83 -18.67
N ALA A 16 -13.80 8.48 -18.92
CA ALA A 16 -13.22 7.19 -18.55
C ALA A 16 -14.04 5.98 -19.07
N GLY A 17 -14.55 6.08 -20.31
CA GLY A 17 -15.34 5.02 -20.95
C GLY A 17 -16.81 4.95 -20.52
N GLY A 18 -17.25 5.76 -19.55
CA GLY A 18 -18.64 5.83 -19.11
C GLY A 18 -19.42 7.02 -19.70
N LYS A 19 -20.73 6.85 -19.86
CA LYS A 19 -21.67 7.91 -20.25
C LYS A 19 -22.41 8.42 -19.01
N PHE A 20 -22.42 9.73 -18.79
CA PHE A 20 -23.06 10.36 -17.63
C PHE A 20 -23.93 11.54 -18.06
N LYS A 21 -25.11 11.69 -17.45
CA LYS A 21 -26.00 12.83 -17.73
C LYS A 21 -25.42 14.14 -17.18
N VAL A 22 -24.79 14.06 -16.00
CA VAL A 22 -24.16 15.21 -15.34
C VAL A 22 -22.72 14.91 -14.94
N LEU A 23 -21.84 15.89 -15.06
CA LEU A 23 -20.44 15.72 -14.66
C LEU A 23 -20.29 15.72 -13.15
N VAL A 24 -20.95 16.67 -12.47
CA VAL A 24 -20.90 16.86 -11.02
C VAL A 24 -22.30 16.68 -10.46
N GLY A 25 -22.44 15.83 -9.43
CA GLY A 25 -23.73 15.54 -8.81
C GLY A 25 -23.64 15.22 -7.33
N SER A 26 -24.78 14.78 -6.76
CA SER A 26 -24.86 14.31 -5.38
C SER A 26 -24.20 12.93 -5.21
N ARG A 27 -23.90 12.53 -3.97
CA ARG A 27 -23.34 11.20 -3.69
C ARG A 27 -24.25 10.06 -4.17
N ALA A 28 -25.57 10.24 -4.03
CA ALA A 28 -26.56 9.29 -4.53
C ALA A 28 -26.49 9.17 -6.06
N GLN A 29 -26.50 10.30 -6.77
CA GLN A 29 -26.39 10.32 -8.24
C GLN A 29 -25.12 9.61 -8.74
N VAL A 30 -23.99 9.81 -8.07
CA VAL A 30 -22.74 9.11 -8.40
C VAL A 30 -22.85 7.60 -8.15
N MET A 31 -23.52 7.17 -7.07
CA MET A 31 -23.71 5.74 -6.79
C MET A 31 -24.64 5.06 -7.80
N HIS A 32 -25.72 5.73 -8.22
CA HIS A 32 -26.64 5.25 -9.24
C HIS A 32 -26.10 5.34 -10.68
N GLY A 33 -24.99 6.06 -10.89
CA GLY A 33 -24.34 6.16 -12.20
C GLY A 33 -24.84 7.29 -13.10
N THR A 34 -25.66 8.21 -12.58
CA THR A 34 -26.12 9.38 -13.34
C THR A 34 -25.06 10.48 -13.41
N ALA A 35 -24.21 10.58 -12.37
CA ALA A 35 -23.13 11.56 -12.25
C ALA A 35 -21.74 10.91 -12.25
N TYR A 36 -20.76 11.56 -12.88
CA TYR A 36 -19.37 11.06 -12.87
C TYR A 36 -18.69 11.21 -11.51
N LYS A 37 -18.78 12.41 -10.92
CA LYS A 37 -18.12 12.75 -9.66
C LYS A 37 -19.00 13.64 -8.78
N THR A 38 -18.66 13.68 -7.50
CA THR A 38 -19.26 14.65 -6.56
C THR A 38 -18.62 16.02 -6.68
N LYS A 39 -19.20 17.05 -6.04
CA LYS A 39 -18.60 18.39 -5.91
C LYS A 39 -17.17 18.35 -5.36
N GLY A 40 -16.88 17.41 -4.45
CA GLY A 40 -15.55 17.17 -3.88
C GLY A 40 -14.67 16.19 -4.68
N GLY A 41 -15.01 15.89 -5.93
CA GLY A 41 -14.19 15.04 -6.81
C GLY A 41 -14.24 13.54 -6.54
N LEU A 42 -15.04 13.08 -5.57
CA LEU A 42 -15.21 11.64 -5.29
C LEU A 42 -15.95 10.95 -6.43
N LYS A 43 -15.40 9.82 -6.88
CA LYS A 43 -16.00 8.93 -7.89
C LYS A 43 -16.74 7.78 -7.20
N LYS A 44 -17.52 7.01 -7.95
CA LYS A 44 -18.23 5.82 -7.48
C LYS A 44 -17.32 4.84 -6.71
N SER A 45 -16.09 4.62 -7.18
CA SER A 45 -15.09 3.76 -6.52
C SER A 45 -14.62 4.27 -5.15
N SER A 46 -14.77 5.56 -4.85
CA SER A 46 -14.36 6.18 -3.58
C SER A 46 -15.52 6.29 -2.59
N LEU A 47 -16.72 5.84 -2.95
CA LEU A 47 -17.92 5.83 -2.12
C LEU A 47 -18.27 4.41 -1.67
N LYS A 48 -19.02 4.31 -0.57
CA LYS A 48 -19.67 3.08 -0.13
C LYS A 48 -20.86 3.36 0.79
N PHE A 49 -21.71 2.36 0.99
CA PHE A 49 -22.75 2.39 2.01
C PHE A 49 -22.19 2.10 3.40
N ASN A 50 -22.64 2.85 4.40
CA ASN A 50 -22.46 2.54 5.81
C ASN A 50 -23.56 1.56 6.27
N LYS A 51 -23.42 0.96 7.45
CA LYS A 51 -24.43 0.10 8.09
C LYS A 51 -25.81 0.76 8.24
N HIS A 52 -25.85 2.09 8.27
CA HIS A 52 -27.10 2.88 8.35
C HIS A 52 -27.64 3.31 6.98
N GLY A 53 -27.20 2.69 5.87
CA GLY A 53 -27.67 3.04 4.52
C GLY A 53 -27.15 4.36 3.95
N LYS A 54 -26.41 5.17 4.73
CA LYS A 54 -25.83 6.43 4.25
C LYS A 54 -24.64 6.20 3.32
N ILE A 55 -24.57 6.95 2.21
CA ILE A 55 -23.43 6.94 1.29
C ILE A 55 -22.31 7.83 1.84
N VAL A 56 -21.19 7.22 2.21
CA VAL A 56 -20.00 7.89 2.77
C VAL A 56 -18.79 7.67 1.88
N SER A 57 -17.75 8.50 2.05
CA SER A 57 -16.47 8.21 1.42
C SER A 57 -15.80 7.02 2.09
N ARG A 58 -15.08 6.21 1.31
CA ARG A 58 -14.26 5.10 1.84
C ARG A 58 -13.22 5.61 2.83
N ALA A 59 -12.62 6.77 2.54
CA ALA A 59 -11.67 7.43 3.45
C ALA A 59 -12.29 7.74 4.83
N LYS A 60 -13.51 8.29 4.88
CA LYS A 60 -14.21 8.57 6.14
C LYS A 60 -14.56 7.30 6.91
N SER A 61 -14.93 6.23 6.21
CA SER A 61 -15.20 4.97 6.90
C SER A 61 -13.93 4.25 7.37
N ALA A 62 -12.80 4.46 6.69
CA ALA A 62 -11.52 3.88 7.09
C ALA A 62 -10.84 4.68 8.22
N SER A 63 -11.19 5.96 8.39
CA SER A 63 -10.65 6.78 9.47
C SER A 63 -11.18 6.29 10.81
N ASN A 64 -10.25 5.90 11.70
CA ASN A 64 -10.54 5.63 13.09
C ASN A 64 -10.13 6.87 13.91
N PRO A 65 -11.09 7.58 14.54
CA PRO A 65 -10.80 8.82 15.27
C PRO A 65 -9.85 8.60 16.45
N LEU A 66 -9.87 7.42 17.08
CA LEU A 66 -9.02 7.08 18.22
C LEU A 66 -7.55 6.92 17.86
N LYS A 67 -7.22 6.68 16.56
CA LYS A 67 -5.83 6.50 16.13
C LYS A 67 -4.94 7.68 16.52
N ARG A 68 -5.43 8.91 16.43
CA ARG A 68 -4.68 10.11 16.82
C ARG A 68 -4.23 10.06 18.27
N LEU A 69 -5.11 9.60 19.15
CA LEU A 69 -4.86 9.49 20.59
C LEU A 69 -3.89 8.35 20.88
N THR A 70 -4.10 7.19 20.25
CA THR A 70 -3.19 6.05 20.32
C THR A 70 -1.79 6.38 19.80
N ASP A 71 -1.70 7.13 18.70
CA ASP A 71 -0.45 7.58 18.09
C ASP A 71 0.26 8.63 18.95
N ALA A 72 -0.48 9.45 19.70
CA ALA A 72 0.05 10.37 20.70
C ALA A 72 0.52 9.66 21.99
N GLY A 73 0.28 8.35 22.13
CA GLY A 73 0.73 7.56 23.28
C GLY A 73 -0.35 7.32 24.33
N TYR A 74 -1.54 7.89 24.17
CA TYR A 74 -2.62 7.73 25.13
C TYR A 74 -3.42 6.44 24.87
N ARG A 75 -3.68 5.67 25.92
CA ARG A 75 -4.44 4.41 25.91
C ARG A 75 -5.38 4.33 27.12
N THR A 76 -6.41 3.51 27.00
CA THR A 76 -7.32 3.16 28.09
C THR A 76 -6.97 1.79 28.64
N LYS A 77 -7.09 1.59 29.95
CA LYS A 77 -6.98 0.27 30.59
C LYS A 77 -8.38 -0.26 30.89
N LYS A 78 -8.59 -1.58 30.76
CA LYS A 78 -9.88 -2.19 31.07
C LYS A 78 -10.12 -2.12 32.57
N GLY A 79 -11.29 -1.60 32.99
CA GLY A 79 -11.67 -1.53 34.41
C GLY A 79 -11.14 -0.32 35.17
N GLU A 80 -10.32 0.54 34.55
CA GLU A 80 -9.82 1.78 35.16
C GLU A 80 -10.30 2.98 34.35
N PHE A 81 -10.94 3.94 35.01
CA PHE A 81 -11.38 5.18 34.38
C PHE A 81 -10.22 6.18 34.30
N GLY A 82 -9.90 6.67 33.10
CA GLY A 82 -8.86 7.67 32.88
C GLY A 82 -8.10 7.52 31.56
N SER A 83 -7.15 8.43 31.32
CA SER A 83 -6.23 8.41 30.18
C SER A 83 -4.82 8.05 30.63
N PHE A 84 -4.25 6.99 30.07
CA PHE A 84 -2.91 6.52 30.41
C PHE A 84 -1.93 6.82 29.27
N HIS A 85 -0.90 7.61 29.53
CA HIS A 85 0.16 7.86 28.56
C HIS A 85 1.20 6.75 28.63
N VAL A 86 1.42 6.08 27.50
CA VAL A 86 2.48 5.09 27.33
C VAL A 86 3.59 5.76 26.57
N ASP A 87 4.72 6.00 27.24
CA ASP A 87 5.92 6.47 26.56
C ASP A 87 6.27 5.48 25.46
N LYS A 88 6.37 5.98 24.23
CA LYS A 88 6.94 5.20 23.13
C LYS A 88 8.39 4.93 23.51
N LYS A 89 8.66 3.81 24.20
CA LYS A 89 10.03 3.28 24.31
C LYS A 89 10.54 3.22 22.88
N LYS A 90 11.48 4.11 22.53
CA LYS A 90 12.16 4.08 21.22
C LYS A 90 12.77 2.70 21.14
N GLY A 91 12.07 1.75 20.50
CA GLY A 91 12.58 0.41 20.31
C GLY A 91 13.95 0.60 19.69
N ARG A 92 15.01 0.24 20.41
CA ARG A 92 16.37 0.24 19.87
C ARG A 92 16.27 -0.56 18.58
N LYS A 93 16.30 0.11 17.43
CA LYS A 93 16.33 -0.57 16.13
C LYS A 93 17.56 -1.45 16.20
N SER A 94 17.38 -2.75 16.38
CA SER A 94 18.49 -3.67 16.30
C SER A 94 19.03 -3.51 14.88
N LYS A 95 20.24 -2.93 14.76
CA LYS A 95 20.91 -2.82 13.46
C LYS A 95 21.06 -4.26 12.97
N LYS A 96 20.22 -4.66 12.01
CA LYS A 96 20.29 -5.99 11.39
C LYS A 96 21.67 -6.11 10.76
N LYS A 97 22.62 -6.76 11.44
CA LYS A 97 23.96 -7.01 10.90
C LYS A 97 23.75 -7.76 9.57
N ARG A 98 24.11 -7.12 8.45
CA ARG A 98 24.17 -7.79 7.15
C ARG A 98 25.15 -8.95 7.30
N ARG A 99 24.66 -10.19 7.28
CA ARG A 99 25.53 -11.36 7.13
C ARG A 99 26.19 -11.24 5.76
N THR A 100 27.45 -10.84 5.73
CA THR A 100 28.27 -10.91 4.52
C THR A 100 28.42 -12.39 4.17
N LYS A 101 27.86 -12.81 3.03
CA LYS A 101 28.13 -14.15 2.45
C LYS A 101 29.65 -14.25 2.25
N LYS A 102 30.32 -15.07 3.06
CA LYS A 102 31.74 -15.39 2.89
C LYS A 102 31.88 -16.05 1.52
N ARG A 103 32.39 -15.31 0.52
CA ARG A 103 32.73 -15.88 -0.80
C ARG A 103 33.73 -17.00 -0.54
N ARG A 104 33.35 -18.25 -0.87
CA ARG A 104 34.31 -19.35 -0.94
C ARG A 104 35.29 -19.02 -2.07
N THR A 105 36.49 -18.58 -1.71
CA THR A 105 37.58 -18.38 -2.65
C THR A 105 37.87 -19.69 -3.37
N ALA A 106 37.81 -19.67 -4.70
CA ALA A 106 38.12 -20.81 -5.55
C ALA A 106 39.53 -21.33 -5.22
N LYS A 107 39.60 -22.58 -4.76
CA LYS A 107 40.87 -23.27 -4.55
C LYS A 107 41.53 -23.42 -5.93
N ARG A 108 42.65 -22.71 -6.13
CA ARG A 108 43.51 -22.81 -7.31
C ARG A 108 43.77 -24.28 -7.62
N ARG A 109 43.37 -24.75 -8.81
CA ARG A 109 43.84 -26.01 -9.39
C ARG A 109 45.36 -25.87 -9.59
N LYS A 110 46.16 -26.55 -8.76
CA LYS A 110 47.58 -26.77 -9.00
C LYS A 110 47.77 -28.19 -9.52
N GLY A 111 48.43 -28.32 -10.65
CA GLY A 111 49.24 -29.49 -10.99
C GLY A 111 48.54 -30.57 -11.80
N SER A 112 48.61 -30.41 -13.12
CA SER A 112 48.61 -31.52 -14.10
C SER A 112 49.64 -32.59 -13.71
N ARG A 113 49.21 -33.85 -13.55
CA ARG A 113 50.11 -34.99 -13.55
C ARG A 113 49.80 -35.87 -14.77
N CYS A 114 50.68 -35.76 -15.75
CA CYS A 114 50.72 -36.58 -16.95
C CYS A 114 51.15 -38.01 -16.63
N ARG A 115 50.55 -38.99 -17.32
CA ARG A 115 50.81 -40.42 -17.21
C ARG A 115 51.91 -40.79 -18.21
N THR A 116 53.09 -41.23 -17.77
CA THR A 116 54.07 -41.88 -18.65
C THR A 116 54.03 -43.40 -18.48
N LYS A 117 54.25 -44.11 -19.60
CA LYS A 117 53.94 -45.54 -19.84
C LYS A 117 54.77 -46.58 -19.05
N LYS A 118 55.26 -46.28 -17.85
CA LYS A 118 55.92 -47.27 -16.97
C LYS A 118 55.56 -47.05 -15.50
N GLY A 119 54.31 -47.41 -15.15
CA GLY A 119 54.00 -48.16 -13.93
C GLY A 119 54.38 -47.64 -12.53
N ARG A 120 54.70 -46.36 -12.29
CA ARG A 120 54.79 -45.82 -10.91
C ARG A 120 54.23 -44.40 -10.80
N TYR A 121 53.03 -44.29 -10.26
CA TYR A 121 52.50 -43.02 -9.75
C TYR A 121 52.95 -42.83 -8.30
N ARG A 122 53.67 -41.75 -7.97
CA ARG A 122 53.86 -41.31 -6.58
C ARG A 122 53.40 -39.86 -6.38
N LYS A 123 52.65 -39.73 -5.28
CA LYS A 123 51.82 -38.65 -4.71
C LYS A 123 51.72 -37.31 -5.45
N CYS A 124 50.48 -36.97 -5.83
CA CYS A 124 49.66 -35.99 -5.08
C CYS A 124 50.38 -34.71 -4.57
#